data_AF-A0A0X8HT70-F1
#
_entry.id   AF-A0A0X8HT70-F1
#
_cell.length_a   1.000
_cell.length_b   1.000
_cell.length_c   1.000
_cell.angle_alpha   90.00
_cell.angle_beta   90.00
_cell.angle_gamma   90.00
#
_symmetry.space_group_name_H-M   'P 1'
#
loop_
_entity.id
_entity.type
_entity.pdbx_description
1 polymer ?
#
loop_
_entity_poly.entity_id
_entity_poly.type
_entity_poly.pdbx_seq_one_letter_code
_entity_poly.pdbx_strand_id
1 'polypeptide(L)'
;MTKRSADAIIPDTPHSPFPIVADYVKIIPGFGRGSSELGIPTANVPIEQLTEQIQELQTGIYFGWCKLKVISSDENVVKRNNGSEVILNYGSKLTEDDLSVLPVVLSIGWNPFYKNTVKTVELHIIHDFSDTFYGAEVKFSFLGYIRPELNYTTKEALIEDIKTDIKIASETVKLPAYYETRKLIEDS
;
A
#
# COMPACT_ATOMS: atom_id res chain seq x y z
N MET A 1 -21.18 2.96 10.51
CA MET A 1 -20.71 3.69 9.32
C MET A 1 -21.65 3.40 8.17
N THR A 2 -21.95 4.40 7.35
CA THR A 2 -22.78 4.20 6.15
C THR A 2 -21.92 3.53 5.09
N LYS A 3 -22.18 2.24 4.84
CA LYS A 3 -21.51 1.45 3.80
C LYS A 3 -21.76 2.12 2.44
N ARG A 4 -20.72 2.34 1.62
CA ARG A 4 -20.91 2.81 0.24
C ARG A 4 -21.51 1.68 -0.58
N SER A 5 -22.29 2.00 -1.61
CA SER A 5 -22.93 0.99 -2.47
C SER A 5 -21.92 0.03 -3.12
N ALA A 6 -20.70 0.50 -3.39
CA ALA A 6 -19.62 -0.28 -3.99
C ALA A 6 -18.80 -1.11 -2.98
N ASP A 7 -18.98 -0.92 -1.67
CA ASP A 7 -18.18 -1.63 -0.67
C ASP A 7 -18.56 -3.12 -0.63
N ALA A 8 -17.55 -3.97 -0.58
CA ALA A 8 -17.71 -5.38 -0.28
C ALA A 8 -18.15 -5.58 1.18
N ILE A 9 -18.67 -6.77 1.47
CA ILE A 9 -18.89 -7.18 2.86
C ILE A 9 -17.57 -7.72 3.38
N ILE A 10 -17.01 -7.06 4.38
CA ILE A 10 -15.84 -7.56 5.10
C ILE A 10 -16.36 -8.51 6.19
N PRO A 11 -15.96 -9.79 6.20
CA PRO A 11 -16.36 -10.76 7.23
C PRO A 11 -15.71 -10.44 8.59
N ASP A 12 -16.19 -11.07 9.66
CA ASP A 12 -15.59 -10.90 11.00
C ASP A 12 -14.20 -11.55 11.15
N THR A 13 -13.85 -12.46 10.23
CA THR A 13 -12.58 -13.19 10.19
C THR A 13 -12.06 -13.27 8.76
N PRO A 14 -10.73 -13.22 8.52
CA PRO A 14 -10.17 -13.47 7.18
C PRO A 14 -10.67 -14.78 6.57
N HIS A 15 -11.05 -14.75 5.29
CA HIS A 15 -11.43 -15.95 4.53
C HIS A 15 -10.56 -16.09 3.29
N SER A 16 -10.51 -17.32 2.75
CA SER A 16 -9.81 -17.61 1.49
C SER A 16 -10.22 -16.63 0.38
N PRO A 17 -9.27 -16.03 -0.36
CA PRO A 17 -7.85 -16.40 -0.41
C PRO A 17 -6.95 -15.74 0.64
N PHE A 18 -7.50 -14.92 1.56
CA PHE A 18 -6.74 -14.18 2.56
C PHE A 18 -6.50 -15.00 3.84
N PRO A 19 -5.40 -14.76 4.58
CA PRO A 19 -4.35 -13.78 4.30
C PRO A 19 -3.41 -14.19 3.16
N ILE A 20 -2.99 -13.23 2.33
CA ILE A 20 -1.94 -13.39 1.32
C ILE A 20 -0.78 -12.48 1.71
N VAL A 21 0.45 -13.00 1.76
CA VAL A 21 1.63 -12.24 2.21
C VAL A 21 2.59 -12.06 1.04
N ALA A 22 3.04 -10.82 0.84
CA ALA A 22 4.23 -10.49 0.07
C ALA A 22 5.40 -10.40 1.05
N ASP A 23 6.50 -11.11 0.75
CA ASP A 23 7.76 -10.94 1.48
C ASP A 23 8.38 -9.56 1.20
N TYR A 24 9.52 -9.26 1.82
CA TYR A 24 10.22 -8.00 1.62
C TYR A 24 10.53 -7.74 0.14
N VAL A 25 9.94 -6.67 -0.39
CA VAL A 25 10.12 -6.20 -1.76
C VAL A 25 10.49 -4.72 -1.76
N LYS A 26 11.17 -4.29 -2.81
CA LYS A 26 11.72 -2.92 -2.89
C LYS A 26 10.64 -1.90 -3.22
N ILE A 27 10.61 -0.83 -2.44
CA ILE A 27 9.82 0.36 -2.73
C ILE A 27 10.53 1.20 -3.78
N ILE A 28 9.85 1.47 -4.88
CA ILE A 28 10.37 2.30 -5.96
C ILE A 28 9.71 3.69 -5.98
N PRO A 29 10.38 4.71 -6.56
CA PRO A 29 9.73 5.96 -6.86
C PRO A 29 8.58 5.76 -7.85
N GLY A 30 7.40 6.33 -7.54
CA GLY A 30 6.30 6.43 -8.49
C GLY A 30 6.57 7.47 -9.59
N PHE A 31 5.57 7.66 -10.45
CA PHE A 31 5.67 8.53 -11.65
C PHE A 31 5.57 10.04 -11.36
N GLY A 32 5.66 10.46 -10.10
CA GLY A 32 5.56 11.88 -9.71
C GLY A 32 4.16 12.47 -9.89
N ARG A 33 3.11 11.68 -9.64
CA ARG A 33 1.71 12.16 -9.67
C ARG A 33 1.16 12.27 -8.25
N GLY A 34 0.63 13.45 -7.91
CA GLY A 34 -0.59 13.72 -7.13
C GLY A 34 -0.72 13.23 -5.68
N SER A 35 -0.45 11.97 -5.33
CA SER A 35 -0.92 11.40 -4.05
C SER A 35 -0.31 12.10 -2.82
N SER A 36 0.96 12.46 -2.87
CA SER A 36 1.60 13.34 -1.87
C SER A 36 0.97 14.74 -1.81
N GLU A 37 0.53 15.30 -2.94
CA GLU A 37 -0.19 16.60 -2.99
C GLU A 37 -1.65 16.48 -2.48
N LEU A 38 -2.17 15.26 -2.36
CA LEU A 38 -3.44 14.99 -1.68
C LEU A 38 -3.26 14.85 -0.16
N GLY A 39 -2.02 14.81 0.34
CA GLY A 39 -1.70 14.48 1.74
C GLY A 39 -1.84 12.98 2.04
N ILE A 40 -1.84 12.12 1.01
CA ILE A 40 -2.03 10.67 1.15
C ILE A 40 -0.90 9.99 0.37
N PRO A 41 0.34 9.99 0.88
CA PRO A 41 1.50 9.45 0.17
C PRO A 41 1.33 7.94 -0.07
N THR A 42 1.75 7.47 -1.25
CA THR A 42 1.74 6.04 -1.60
C THR A 42 3.14 5.52 -1.94
N ALA A 43 3.50 4.38 -1.37
CA ALA A 43 4.68 3.61 -1.73
C ALA A 43 4.36 2.69 -2.91
N ASN A 44 5.23 2.65 -3.92
CA ASN A 44 4.99 1.87 -5.14
C ASN A 44 5.78 0.56 -5.09
N VAL A 45 5.11 -0.55 -5.37
CA VAL A 45 5.71 -1.88 -5.49
C VAL A 45 5.38 -2.45 -6.88
N PRO A 46 6.42 -2.74 -7.71
CA PRO A 46 6.25 -3.43 -8.99
C PRO A 46 5.63 -4.80 -8.78
N ILE A 47 4.60 -5.13 -9.56
CA ILE A 47 3.87 -6.38 -9.38
C ILE A 47 4.73 -7.61 -9.74
N GLU A 48 5.76 -7.42 -10.56
CA GLU A 48 6.72 -8.45 -10.96
C GLU A 48 7.58 -8.95 -9.79
N GLN A 49 7.66 -8.18 -8.70
CA GLN A 49 8.30 -8.62 -7.45
C GLN A 49 7.39 -9.52 -6.60
N LEU A 50 6.11 -9.64 -6.95
CA LEU A 50 5.09 -10.31 -6.14
C LEU A 50 4.77 -11.71 -6.66
N THR A 51 4.25 -12.56 -5.79
CA THR A 51 3.87 -13.94 -6.12
C THR A 51 2.73 -13.96 -7.14
N GLU A 52 2.66 -15.01 -7.98
CA GLU A 52 1.60 -15.19 -8.98
C GLU A 52 0.19 -15.01 -8.37
N GLN A 53 -0.01 -15.53 -7.16
CA GLN A 53 -1.26 -15.36 -6.41
C GLN A 53 -1.65 -13.89 -6.22
N ILE A 54 -0.70 -13.00 -5.93
CA ILE A 54 -0.95 -11.56 -5.82
C ILE A 54 -1.16 -10.93 -7.19
N GLN A 55 -0.41 -11.36 -8.21
CA GLN A 55 -0.55 -10.85 -9.58
C GLN A 55 -1.94 -11.13 -10.16
N GLU A 56 -2.55 -12.24 -9.75
CA GLU A 56 -3.89 -12.67 -10.18
C GLU A 56 -5.04 -11.95 -9.45
N LEU A 57 -4.78 -11.28 -8.32
CA LEU A 57 -5.81 -10.53 -7.60
C LEU A 57 -6.49 -9.49 -8.50
N GLN A 58 -7.81 -9.35 -8.38
CA GLN A 58 -8.55 -8.31 -9.10
C GLN A 58 -8.06 -6.90 -8.75
N THR A 59 -8.33 -5.93 -9.62
CA THR A 59 -8.04 -4.53 -9.28
C THR A 59 -9.02 -4.02 -8.23
N GLY A 60 -8.60 -2.98 -7.51
CA GLY A 60 -9.38 -2.35 -6.46
C GLY A 60 -8.58 -2.15 -5.18
N ILE A 61 -9.30 -1.89 -4.10
CA ILE A 61 -8.76 -1.48 -2.82
C ILE A 61 -8.85 -2.61 -1.81
N TYR A 62 -7.77 -2.82 -1.09
CA TYR A 62 -7.56 -3.85 -0.08
C TYR A 62 -7.01 -3.24 1.21
N PHE A 63 -6.95 -4.04 2.27
CA PHE A 63 -6.32 -3.66 3.52
C PHE A 63 -5.45 -4.78 4.09
N GLY A 64 -4.54 -4.41 4.99
CA GLY A 64 -3.81 -5.37 5.80
C GLY A 64 -2.77 -4.72 6.71
N TRP A 65 -1.71 -5.49 6.97
CA TRP A 65 -0.53 -5.07 7.73
C TRP A 65 0.68 -4.95 6.82
N CYS A 66 1.61 -4.08 7.16
CA CYS A 66 2.93 -4.00 6.55
C CYS A 66 4.02 -3.72 7.58
N LYS A 67 5.27 -3.99 7.21
CA LYS A 67 6.46 -3.61 7.96
C LYS A 67 7.55 -3.16 7.01
N LEU A 68 8.16 -2.02 7.32
CA LEU A 68 9.28 -1.47 6.59
C LEU A 68 10.61 -2.06 7.10
N LYS A 69 11.59 -2.11 6.20
CA LYS A 69 12.95 -2.55 6.51
C LYS A 69 13.95 -1.60 5.86
N VAL A 70 14.87 -1.11 6.69
CA VAL A 70 16.01 -0.29 6.26
C VAL A 70 16.98 -1.16 5.48
N ILE A 71 17.49 -0.62 4.37
CA ILE A 71 18.54 -1.25 3.57
C ILE A 71 19.84 -0.48 3.76
N SER A 72 20.91 -1.18 4.15
CA SER A 72 22.24 -0.57 4.30
C SER A 72 22.82 -0.25 2.93
N SER A 73 22.61 0.98 2.47
CA SER A 73 23.13 1.52 1.21
C SER A 73 23.35 3.02 1.35
N ASP A 74 24.31 3.57 0.61
CA ASP A 74 24.44 5.02 0.44
C ASP A 74 23.25 5.59 -0.33
N GLU A 75 22.92 6.86 -0.07
CA GLU A 75 21.86 7.55 -0.77
C GLU A 75 22.15 7.67 -2.27
N ASN A 76 21.14 7.44 -3.10
CA ASN A 76 21.26 7.48 -4.55
C ASN A 76 20.20 8.38 -5.18
N VAL A 77 20.55 9.09 -6.25
CA VAL A 77 19.60 9.93 -6.99
C VAL A 77 19.12 9.20 -8.24
N VAL A 78 17.80 9.09 -8.39
CA VAL A 78 17.15 8.53 -9.58
C VAL A 78 16.38 9.63 -10.31
N LYS A 79 16.55 9.70 -11.63
CA LYS A 79 15.77 10.58 -12.50
C LYS A 79 14.47 9.91 -12.92
N ARG A 80 13.34 10.56 -12.65
CA ARG A 80 12.02 10.19 -13.17
C ARG A 80 11.91 10.55 -14.66
N ASN A 81 10.96 9.92 -15.35
CA ASN A 81 10.69 10.16 -16.77
C ASN A 81 10.35 11.63 -17.11
N ASN A 82 9.82 12.38 -16.14
CA ASN A 82 9.52 13.81 -16.30
C ASN A 82 10.74 14.73 -16.04
N GLY A 83 11.92 14.16 -15.83
CA GLY A 83 13.17 14.90 -15.54
C GLY A 83 13.36 15.27 -14.06
N SER A 84 12.37 15.07 -13.19
CA SER A 84 12.54 15.31 -11.75
C SER A 84 13.43 14.26 -11.10
N GLU A 85 14.17 14.66 -10.07
CA GLU A 85 15.07 13.78 -9.31
C GLU A 85 14.41 13.32 -8.01
N VAL A 86 14.72 12.08 -7.60
CA VAL A 86 14.26 11.47 -6.34
C VAL A 86 15.46 10.88 -5.64
N ILE A 87 15.58 11.17 -4.34
CA ILE A 87 16.58 10.57 -3.48
C ILE A 87 16.04 9.23 -2.97
N LEU A 88 16.79 8.16 -3.19
CA LEU A 88 16.63 6.89 -2.52
C LEU A 88 17.45 6.95 -1.23
N ASN A 89 16.77 7.12 -0.10
CA ASN A 89 17.42 7.15 1.21
C ASN A 89 17.43 5.78 1.91
N TYR A 90 16.83 4.76 1.29
CA TYR A 90 16.80 3.37 1.78
C TYR A 90 16.22 3.21 3.18
N GLY A 91 15.38 4.16 3.62
CA GLY A 91 14.80 4.18 4.96
C GLY A 91 15.76 4.66 6.05
N SER A 92 16.88 5.29 5.71
CA SER A 92 17.90 5.75 6.68
C SER A 92 17.41 6.78 7.71
N LYS A 93 16.24 7.37 7.48
CA LYS A 93 15.57 8.34 8.36
C LYS A 93 14.40 7.76 9.15
N LEU A 94 14.10 6.47 8.97
CA LEU A 94 13.02 5.80 9.70
C LEU A 94 13.39 5.62 11.17
N THR A 95 12.43 5.92 12.05
CA THR A 95 12.49 5.70 13.49
C THR A 95 12.10 4.26 13.86
N GLU A 96 12.25 3.88 15.12
CA GLU A 96 11.80 2.56 15.59
C GLU A 96 10.29 2.37 15.44
N ASP A 97 9.49 3.43 15.65
CA ASP A 97 8.04 3.40 15.48
C ASP A 97 7.64 3.18 14.01
N ASP A 98 8.37 3.80 13.08
CA ASP A 98 8.19 3.65 11.63
C ASP A 98 8.46 2.21 11.15
N LEU A 99 9.25 1.45 11.91
CA LEU A 99 9.64 0.07 11.62
C LEU A 99 8.74 -0.96 12.34
N SER A 100 7.72 -0.50 13.07
CA SER A 100 6.72 -1.39 13.66
C SER A 100 5.81 -2.02 12.60
N VAL A 101 4.99 -3.00 12.99
CA VAL A 101 3.94 -3.52 12.10
C VAL A 101 2.80 -2.51 12.01
N LEU A 102 2.63 -1.88 10.86
CA LEU A 102 1.71 -0.78 10.63
C LEU A 102 0.50 -1.21 9.77
N PRO A 103 -0.69 -0.62 9.99
CA PRO A 103 -1.83 -0.88 9.14
C PRO A 103 -1.66 -0.20 7.77
N VAL A 104 -2.20 -0.80 6.72
CA VAL A 104 -2.02 -0.33 5.33
C VAL A 104 -3.29 -0.50 4.51
N VAL A 105 -3.53 0.46 3.62
CA VAL A 105 -4.47 0.33 2.49
C VAL A 105 -3.66 0.04 1.23
N LEU A 106 -4.09 -0.93 0.43
CA LEU A 106 -3.42 -1.30 -0.81
C LEU A 106 -4.35 -1.06 -2.00
N SER A 107 -3.81 -0.46 -3.05
CA SER A 107 -4.51 -0.29 -4.33
C SER A 107 -3.81 -1.15 -5.38
N ILE A 108 -4.56 -2.08 -5.99
CA ILE A 108 -4.14 -2.81 -7.18
C ILE A 108 -4.82 -2.15 -8.37
N GLY A 109 -4.04 -1.61 -9.32
CA GLY A 109 -4.58 -0.96 -10.53
C GLY A 109 -3.79 -1.34 -11.77
N TRP A 110 -4.30 -1.01 -12.95
CA TRP A 110 -3.58 -1.19 -14.21
C TRP A 110 -2.65 -0.02 -14.50
N ASN A 111 -1.44 -0.31 -14.98
CA ASN A 111 -0.47 0.70 -15.35
C ASN A 111 -0.72 1.25 -16.77
N PRO A 112 -1.10 2.54 -16.92
CA PRO A 112 -1.39 3.13 -18.24
C PRO A 112 -0.18 3.18 -19.16
N PHE A 113 1.04 3.27 -18.61
CA PHE A 113 2.28 3.35 -19.40
C PHE A 113 2.61 2.04 -20.12
N TYR A 114 2.13 0.91 -19.60
CA TYR A 114 2.27 -0.41 -20.21
C TYR A 114 0.98 -0.82 -20.93
N LYS A 115 0.25 0.14 -21.51
CA LYS A 115 -1.01 -0.11 -22.23
C LYS A 115 -2.03 -0.91 -21.39
N ASN A 116 -2.01 -0.74 -20.06
CA ASN A 116 -2.83 -1.49 -19.12
C ASN A 116 -2.65 -3.03 -19.21
N THR A 117 -1.46 -3.52 -19.57
CA THR A 117 -1.16 -4.97 -19.56
C THR A 117 -0.43 -5.41 -18.29
N VAL A 118 0.02 -4.47 -17.47
CA VAL A 118 0.77 -4.72 -16.23
C VAL A 118 0.03 -4.04 -15.09
N LYS A 119 -0.20 -4.74 -13.98
CA LYS A 119 -0.79 -4.17 -12.77
C LYS A 119 0.29 -3.51 -11.90
N THR A 120 -0.11 -2.63 -10.99
CA THR A 120 0.76 -2.01 -9.98
C THR A 120 0.11 -2.14 -8.62
N VAL A 121 0.94 -2.27 -7.58
CA VAL A 121 0.48 -2.23 -6.19
C VAL A 121 1.01 -0.94 -5.55
N GLU A 122 0.08 -0.12 -5.06
CA GLU A 122 0.38 1.08 -4.30
C GLU A 122 -0.08 0.91 -2.85
N LEU A 123 0.80 1.23 -1.90
CA LEU A 123 0.55 1.07 -0.47
C LEU A 123 0.44 2.46 0.17
N HIS A 124 -0.68 2.73 0.83
CA HIS A 124 -0.79 3.84 1.78
C HIS A 124 -0.68 3.28 3.20
N ILE A 125 0.50 3.46 3.80
CA ILE A 125 0.77 3.05 5.18
C ILE A 125 0.13 4.08 6.11
N ILE A 126 -0.73 3.63 7.03
CA ILE A 126 -1.51 4.48 7.92
C ILE A 126 -0.64 4.83 9.13
N HIS A 127 0.33 5.73 8.88
CA HIS A 127 1.31 6.19 9.85
C HIS A 127 1.91 7.54 9.41
N ASP A 128 2.27 8.39 10.36
CA ASP A 128 2.83 9.72 10.10
C ASP A 128 4.36 9.65 10.03
N PHE A 129 4.90 9.58 8.82
CA PHE A 129 6.35 9.59 8.58
C PHE A 129 6.90 11.01 8.48
N SER A 130 8.07 11.26 9.07
CA SER A 130 8.76 12.55 8.96
C SER A 130 9.58 12.71 7.67
N ASP A 131 9.87 11.61 6.97
CA ASP A 131 10.64 11.59 5.73
C ASP A 131 10.12 10.49 4.78
N THR A 132 10.56 10.56 3.53
CA THR A 132 10.41 9.49 2.55
C THR A 132 11.25 8.26 2.90
N PHE A 133 10.98 7.14 2.24
CA PHE A 133 11.70 5.88 2.45
C PHE A 133 11.93 5.13 1.13
N TYR A 134 12.15 5.87 0.04
CA TYR A 134 12.40 5.25 -1.27
C TYR A 134 13.66 4.39 -1.25
N GLY A 135 13.58 3.20 -1.84
CA GLY A 135 14.65 2.20 -1.81
C GLY A 135 14.64 1.28 -0.59
N ALA A 136 13.86 1.60 0.46
CA ALA A 136 13.60 0.66 1.55
C ALA A 136 12.82 -0.56 1.05
N GLU A 137 12.79 -1.62 1.86
CA GLU A 137 11.95 -2.80 1.60
C GLU A 137 10.68 -2.77 2.45
N VAL A 138 9.62 -3.40 1.94
CA VAL A 138 8.35 -3.58 2.65
C VAL A 138 7.87 -5.01 2.53
N LYS A 139 7.49 -5.62 3.66
CA LYS A 139 6.74 -6.86 3.75
C LYS A 139 5.29 -6.51 4.08
N PHE A 140 4.31 -7.12 3.42
CA PHE A 140 2.91 -6.74 3.63
C PHE A 140 1.91 -7.87 3.35
N SER A 141 0.70 -7.73 3.87
CA SER A 141 -0.39 -8.68 3.69
C SER A 141 -1.61 -8.06 3.04
N PHE A 142 -2.34 -8.85 2.25
CA PHE A 142 -3.74 -8.62 1.92
C PHE A 142 -4.61 -9.45 2.87
N LEU A 143 -5.52 -8.80 3.60
CA LEU A 143 -6.43 -9.45 4.55
C LEU A 143 -7.89 -9.44 4.09
N GLY A 144 -8.22 -8.61 3.10
CA GLY A 144 -9.56 -8.49 2.56
C GLY A 144 -9.66 -7.39 1.52
N TYR A 145 -10.77 -7.42 0.78
CA TYR A 145 -11.11 -6.48 -0.27
C TYR A 145 -12.14 -5.47 0.24
N ILE A 146 -11.91 -4.18 -0.01
CA ILE A 146 -12.81 -3.09 0.37
C ILE A 146 -13.78 -2.78 -0.75
N ARG A 147 -13.28 -2.44 -1.95
CA ARG A 147 -14.11 -1.96 -3.08
C ARG A 147 -13.35 -2.01 -4.41
N PRO A 148 -14.06 -1.97 -5.57
CA PRO A 148 -13.42 -1.80 -6.87
C PRO A 148 -12.80 -0.40 -7.05
N GLU A 149 -12.02 -0.26 -8.11
CA GLU A 149 -11.63 1.05 -8.64
C GLU A 149 -12.90 1.85 -9.00
N LEU A 150 -12.91 3.13 -8.63
CA LEU A 150 -14.03 4.04 -8.89
C LEU A 150 -13.57 5.16 -9.81
N ASN A 151 -14.50 5.66 -10.63
CA ASN A 151 -14.27 6.83 -11.46
C ASN A 151 -14.73 8.08 -10.72
N TYR A 152 -13.89 9.11 -10.71
CA TYR A 152 -14.16 10.36 -10.01
C TYR A 152 -14.24 11.52 -10.99
N THR A 153 -15.25 12.36 -10.80
CA THR A 153 -15.41 13.62 -11.54
C THR A 153 -14.79 14.81 -10.81
N THR A 154 -14.50 14.65 -9.50
CA THR A 154 -13.89 15.69 -8.65
C THR A 154 -12.77 15.12 -7.77
N LYS A 155 -11.82 15.98 -7.41
CA LYS A 155 -10.69 15.63 -6.52
C LYS A 155 -11.20 15.34 -5.10
N GLU A 156 -12.21 16.07 -4.67
CA GLU A 156 -12.79 15.99 -3.34
C GLU A 156 -13.48 14.64 -3.11
N ALA A 157 -14.23 14.13 -4.09
CA ALA A 157 -14.86 12.82 -4.02
C ALA A 157 -13.81 11.69 -3.91
N LEU A 158 -12.72 11.80 -4.67
CA LEU A 158 -11.59 10.86 -4.57
C LEU A 158 -10.99 10.87 -3.16
N ILE A 159 -10.73 12.05 -2.60
CA ILE A 159 -10.17 12.18 -1.24
C ILE A 159 -11.12 11.61 -0.19
N GLU A 160 -12.42 11.87 -0.30
CA GLU A 160 -13.42 11.35 0.64
C GLU A 160 -13.46 9.83 0.64
N ASP A 161 -13.40 9.21 -0.55
CA ASP A 161 -13.38 7.77 -0.67
C ASP A 161 -12.09 7.14 -0.14
N ILE A 162 -10.93 7.76 -0.37
CA ILE A 162 -9.67 7.28 0.22
C ILE A 162 -9.70 7.39 1.74
N LYS A 163 -10.21 8.49 2.30
CA LYS A 163 -10.38 8.64 3.76
C LYS A 163 -11.30 7.57 4.34
N THR A 164 -12.34 7.20 3.60
CA THR A 164 -13.23 6.10 3.97
C THR A 164 -12.51 4.76 3.93
N ASP A 165 -11.69 4.50 2.90
CA ASP A 165 -10.88 3.28 2.80
C ASP A 165 -9.89 3.15 3.98
N ILE A 166 -9.19 4.25 4.31
CA ILE A 166 -8.28 4.34 5.46
C ILE A 166 -9.02 4.04 6.76
N LYS A 167 -10.20 4.64 6.95
CA LYS A 167 -11.01 4.42 8.14
C LYS A 167 -11.42 2.96 8.26
N ILE A 168 -11.98 2.37 7.19
CA ILE A 168 -12.36 0.96 7.13
C ILE A 168 -11.17 0.07 7.49
N ALA A 169 -10.02 0.26 6.84
CA ALA A 169 -8.81 -0.51 7.11
C ALA A 169 -8.38 -0.38 8.58
N SER A 170 -8.25 0.85 9.08
CA SER A 170 -7.78 1.13 10.45
C SER A 170 -8.69 0.57 11.55
N GLU A 171 -9.99 0.45 11.30
CA GLU A 171 -10.95 -0.14 12.24
C GLU A 171 -10.99 -1.66 12.11
N THR A 172 -10.98 -2.19 10.87
CA THR A 172 -11.09 -3.63 10.61
C THR A 172 -9.89 -4.39 11.16
N VAL A 173 -8.68 -3.87 10.97
CA VAL A 173 -7.45 -4.52 11.46
C VAL A 173 -7.37 -4.60 12.99
N LYS A 174 -8.18 -3.83 13.72
CA LYS A 174 -8.28 -3.90 15.19
C LYS A 174 -9.21 -5.02 15.68
N LEU A 175 -10.02 -5.61 14.81
CA LEU A 175 -10.87 -6.75 15.17
C LEU A 175 -9.98 -7.95 15.52
N PRO A 176 -10.33 -8.76 16.55
CA PRO A 176 -9.42 -9.78 17.08
C PRO A 176 -8.81 -10.72 16.02
N ALA A 177 -9.63 -11.23 15.10
CA ALA A 177 -9.18 -12.15 14.07
C ALA A 177 -8.21 -11.53 13.04
N TYR A 178 -8.35 -10.23 12.77
CA TYR A 178 -7.46 -9.48 11.88
C TYR A 178 -6.22 -8.96 12.61
N TYR A 179 -6.35 -8.62 13.88
CA TYR A 179 -5.23 -8.17 14.70
C TYR A 179 -4.18 -9.27 14.86
N GLU A 180 -4.64 -10.51 15.10
CA GLU A 180 -3.79 -11.70 15.22
C GLU A 180 -2.96 -12.01 13.95
N THR A 181 -3.30 -11.45 12.79
CA THR A 181 -2.52 -11.66 11.57
C THR A 181 -1.26 -10.79 11.50
N ARG A 182 -1.05 -9.83 12.42
CA ARG A 182 0.20 -9.04 12.51
C ARG A 182 1.45 -9.92 12.59
N LYS A 183 1.35 -11.06 13.28
CA LYS A 183 2.44 -12.05 13.40
C LYS A 183 2.95 -12.60 12.07
N LEU A 184 2.15 -12.51 11.00
CA LEU A 184 2.59 -12.91 9.66
C LEU A 184 3.61 -11.92 9.06
N ILE A 185 3.60 -10.68 9.54
CA ILE A 185 4.42 -9.56 9.06
C ILE A 185 5.61 -9.28 9.98
N GLU A 186 5.56 -9.76 11.23
CA GLU A 186 6.73 -9.76 12.11
C GLU A 186 7.91 -10.48 11.46
N ASP A 187 9.13 -10.10 11.87
CA ASP A 187 10.34 -10.76 11.39
C ASP A 187 10.39 -12.13 12.07
N SER A 188 10.46 -13.17 11.25
CA SER A 188 10.70 -14.56 11.69
C SER A 188 12.17 -14.79 12.01
#